data_AF-A0A4V3KBG0-F1
#
_entry.id   AF-A0A4V3KBG0-F1
#
_cell.length_a   1.000
_cell.length_b   1.000
_cell.length_c   1.000
_cell.angle_alpha   90.00
_cell.angle_beta   90.00
_cell.angle_gamma   90.00
#
_symmetry.space_group_name_H-M   'P 1'
#
loop_
_entity.id
_entity.type
_entity.pdbx_description
1 polymer ?
#
loop_
_entity_poly.entity_id
_entity_poly.type
_entity_poly.pdbx_seq_one_letter_code
_entity_poly.pdbx_strand_id
1 'polypeptide(L)' 'MNLTVFGIGYVGLVQAAVLAEVGHEVVCVDIDETKVERLNQGLIPIFEPGLESLVKENHAAGRIRFTTDAAAAVRH' A
#
# COMPACT_ATOMS: atom_id res chain seq x y z
N MET A 1 3.89 -11.93 -7.88
CA MET A 1 2.96 -12.68 -7.03
C MET A 1 1.92 -11.69 -6.52
N ASN A 2 0.73 -12.18 -6.16
CA ASN A 2 -0.33 -11.36 -5.55
C ASN A 2 -0.18 -11.47 -4.03
N LEU A 3 0.01 -10.34 -3.36
CA LEU A 3 0.31 -10.27 -1.94
C LEU A 3 -0.64 -9.30 -1.24
N THR A 4 -1.14 -9.71 -0.08
CA THR A 4 -1.99 -8.85 0.76
C THR A 4 -1.25 -8.49 2.03
N VAL A 5 -1.22 -7.20 2.37
CA VAL A 5 -0.64 -6.70 3.61
C VAL A 5 -1.75 -6.09 4.45
N PHE A 6 -1.99 -6.65 5.64
CA PHE A 6 -2.95 -6.12 6.61
C PHE A 6 -2.24 -5.20 7.60
N GLY A 7 -2.67 -3.94 7.64
CA GLY A 7 -2.10 -2.84 8.40
C GLY A 7 -1.12 -2.01 7.56
N ILE A 8 -1.38 -0.71 7.47
CA ILE A 8 -0.54 0.29 6.77
C ILE A 8 0.11 1.27 7.77
N GLY A 9 0.56 0.71 8.91
CA GLY A 9 1.55 1.37 9.75
C GLY A 9 2.93 1.35 9.11
N TYR A 10 3.95 1.76 9.87
CA TYR A 10 5.34 1.79 9.40
C TYR A 10 5.78 0.47 8.75
N VAL A 11 5.66 -0.64 9.48
CA VAL A 11 6.09 -1.97 9.01
C VAL A 11 5.37 -2.38 7.74
N GLY A 12 4.03 -2.30 7.74
CA GLY A 12 3.22 -2.77 6.62
C GLY A 12 3.40 -1.93 5.37
N LEU A 13 3.39 -0.59 5.48
CA LEU A 13 3.51 0.28 4.31
C LEU A 13 4.91 0.21 3.69
N VAL A 14 5.97 0.20 4.50
CA VAL A 14 7.35 0.05 4.00
C VAL A 14 7.52 -1.30 3.32
N GLN A 15 7.04 -2.38 3.94
CA GLN A 15 7.16 -3.71 3.35
C GLN A 15 6.35 -3.84 2.06
N ALA A 16 5.13 -3.31 2.01
CA ALA A 16 4.32 -3.28 0.80
C ALA A 16 4.99 -2.50 -0.33
N ALA A 17 5.59 -1.34 -0.04
CA ALA A 17 6.29 -0.52 -1.03
C ALA A 17 7.49 -1.27 -1.63
N VAL A 18 8.32 -1.89 -0.80
CA VAL A 18 9.49 -2.65 -1.28
C VAL A 18 9.08 -3.91 -2.05
N LEU A 19 8.03 -4.61 -1.63
CA LEU A 19 7.49 -5.77 -2.35
C LEU A 19 6.91 -5.38 -3.72
N ALA A 20 6.21 -4.24 -3.81
CA ALA A 20 5.70 -3.72 -5.07
C ALA A 20 6.84 -3.29 -6.01
N GLU A 21 7.89 -2.68 -5.47
CA GLU A 21 9.08 -2.25 -6.21
C GLU A 21 9.81 -3.42 -6.88
N VAL A 22 9.90 -4.56 -6.21
CA VAL A 22 10.50 -5.78 -6.79
C VAL A 22 9.54 -6.56 -7.70
N GLY A 23 8.40 -5.96 -8.07
CA GLY A 23 7.51 -6.46 -9.13
C GLY A 23 6.35 -7.34 -8.65
N HIS A 24 5.97 -7.29 -7.36
CA HIS A 24 4.75 -7.94 -6.89
C HIS A 24 3.52 -7.02 -7.04
N GLU A 25 2.34 -7.62 -7.19
CA GLU A 25 1.09 -6.89 -7.01
C GLU A 25 0.71 -6.96 -5.52
N VAL A 26 0.54 -5.81 -4.90
CA VAL A 26 0.34 -5.68 -3.46
C VAL A 26 -0.97 -4.94 -3.17
N VAL A 27 -1.87 -5.59 -2.43
CA VAL A 27 -3.06 -4.96 -1.88
C VAL A 27 -2.85 -4.70 -0.39
N CYS A 28 -2.86 -3.43 -0.02
CA CYS A 28 -2.74 -2.97 1.35
C CYS A 28 -4.13 -2.74 1.95
N VAL A 29 -4.38 -3.33 3.13
CA VAL A 29 -5.66 -3.25 3.83
C VAL A 29 -5.49 -2.55 5.17
N ASP A 30 -6.35 -1.59 5.49
CA ASP A 30 -6.48 -1.03 6.85
C ASP A 30 -7.95 -0.91 7.22
N ILE A 31 -8.23 -0.83 8.52
CA ILE A 31 -9.58 -0.52 9.02
C ILE A 31 -9.88 0.98 8.98
N ASP A 32 -8.84 1.82 8.91
CA ASP A 32 -8.97 3.27 8.90
C ASP A 32 -9.20 3.79 7.47
N GLU A 33 -10.47 4.04 7.14
CA GLU A 33 -10.89 4.60 5.84
C GLU A 33 -10.20 5.93 5.51
N THR A 34 -9.97 6.79 6.51
CA THR A 34 -9.33 8.10 6.29
C THR A 34 -7.88 7.92 5.88
N LYS A 35 -7.18 6.98 6.51
CA LYS A 35 -5.78 6.66 6.16
C LYS A 35 -5.66 6.06 4.77
N VAL A 36 -6.57 5.13 4.42
CA VAL A 36 -6.64 4.53 3.08
C VAL A 36 -6.90 5.58 2.01
N GLU A 37 -7.89 6.45 2.20
CA GLU A 37 -8.21 7.52 1.24
C GLU A 37 -7.03 8.48 1.03
N ARG A 38 -6.36 8.87 2.12
CA ARG A 38 -5.14 9.71 2.03
C ARG A 38 -4.04 9.04 1.21
N LEU A 39 -3.80 7.74 1.40
CA LEU A 39 -2.79 7.01 0.61
C LEU A 39 -3.19 6.91 -0.86
N ASN A 40 -4.46 6.67 -1.18
CA ASN A 40 -4.97 6.70 -2.55
C ASN A 40 -4.80 8.08 -3.22
N GLN A 41 -4.81 9.15 -2.44
CA GLN A 41 -4.51 10.52 -2.88
C GLN A 41 -2.99 10.84 -2.92
N GLY A 42 -2.14 9.87 -2.59
CA GLY A 42 -0.68 10.06 -2.55
C GLY A 42 -0.19 10.87 -1.34
N LEU A 43 -0.98 10.95 -0.27
CA LEU A 43 -0.61 11.59 0.99
C LEU A 43 -0.08 10.53 1.99
N ILE A 44 1.25 10.40 2.09
CA ILE A 44 1.91 9.39 2.93
C ILE A 44 2.14 9.98 4.34
N PRO A 45 1.48 9.49 5.40
CA PRO A 45 1.59 10.06 6.75
C PRO A 45 2.80 9.53 7.56
N ILE A 46 3.77 8.90 6.89
CA ILE A 46 4.94 8.26 7.51
C ILE A 46 6.20 8.95 7.01
N PHE A 47 7.01 9.47 7.93
CA PHE A 47 8.31 10.03 7.60
C PHE A 47 9.36 8.91 7.58
N GLU A 48 9.61 8.37 6.38
CA GLU A 48 10.68 7.42 6.10
C GLU A 48 11.36 7.85 4.79
N PRO A 49 12.68 8.10 4.78
CA PRO A 49 13.39 8.54 3.58
C PRO A 49 13.15 7.63 2.37
N GLY A 50 12.65 8.19 1.27
CA GLY A 50 12.40 7.48 0.01
C GLY A 50 11.06 6.75 -0.09
N LEU A 51 10.33 6.56 1.02
CA LEU A 51 9.06 5.83 1.01
C LEU A 51 7.99 6.51 0.14
N GLU A 52 7.90 7.85 0.21
CA GLU A 52 6.89 8.61 -0.53
C GLU A 52 6.99 8.39 -2.05
N SER A 53 8.21 8.45 -2.60
CA SER A 53 8.45 8.20 -4.02
C SER A 53 8.10 6.77 -4.39
N LEU A 54 8.59 5.78 -3.63
CA LEU A 54 8.32 4.36 -3.89
C LEU A 54 6.81 4.06 -3.90
N VAL A 55 6.07 4.58 -2.92
CA VAL A 55 4.62 4.37 -2.84
C VAL A 55 3.92 5.03 -4.04
N LYS A 56 4.24 6.29 -4.35
CA LYS A 56 3.60 7.03 -5.45
C LYS A 56 3.86 6.38 -6.81
N GLU A 57 5.10 5.99 -7.09
CA GLU A 57 5.50 5.35 -8.34
C GLU A 57 4.83 3.99 -8.52
N ASN A 58 4.82 3.15 -7.47
CA ASN A 58 4.17 1.85 -7.52
C ASN A 58 2.64 1.96 -7.56
N HIS A 59 2.06 3.01 -6.96
CA HIS A 59 0.62 3.25 -7.00
C HIS A 59 0.19 3.70 -8.40
N ALA A 60 0.94 4.63 -9.00
CA ALA A 60 0.73 5.06 -10.38
C ALA A 60 0.93 3.90 -11.38
N ALA A 61 1.85 2.97 -11.10
CA ALA A 61 2.05 1.77 -11.89
C ALA A 61 1.00 0.66 -11.65
N GLY A 62 0.05 0.86 -10.72
CA GLY A 62 -0.98 -0.13 -10.38
C GLY A 62 -0.47 -1.34 -9.58
N ARG A 63 0.80 -1.33 -9.15
CA ARG A 63 1.43 -2.43 -8.39
C ARG A 63 1.08 -2.40 -6.91
N ILE A 64 0.76 -1.24 -6.34
CA ILE A 64 0.24 -1.13 -4.98
C ILE A 64 -1.16 -0.50 -4.99
N ARG A 65 -2.09 -1.08 -4.24
CA ARG A 65 -3.48 -0.61 -4.10
C ARG A 65 -3.84 -0.54 -2.61
N PHE A 66 -4.64 0.45 -2.21
CA PHE A 66 -5.11 0.60 -0.82
C PHE A 66 -6.62 0.42 -0.75
N THR A 67 -7.10 -0.36 0.23
CA THR A 67 -8.53 -0.63 0.41
C THR A 67 -8.88 -0.89 1.87
N THR A 68 -10.15 -0.78 2.22
CA THR A 68 -10.71 -1.29 3.48
C THR A 68 -11.43 -2.64 3.30
N ASP A 69 -11.63 -3.11 2.06
CA ASP A 69 -12.27 -4.38 1.77
C ASP A 69 -11.28 -5.55 1.90
N ALA A 70 -11.23 -6.11 3.11
CA ALA A 70 -10.44 -7.30 3.41
C ALA A 70 -10.85 -8.52 2.54
N ALA A 71 -12.13 -8.67 2.24
CA ALA A 71 -12.62 -9.85 1.52
C ALA A 71 -12.19 -9.81 0.05
N ALA A 72 -12.24 -8.63 -0.59
CA ALA A 72 -11.68 -8.43 -1.92
C ALA A 72 -10.16 -8.64 -1.93
N ALA A 73 -9.46 -8.12 -0.93
CA ALA A 73 -8.00 -8.27 -0.84
C ALA A 73 -7.55 -9.72 -0.64
N VAL A 74 -8.33 -10.59 0.00
CA VAL A 74 -8.00 -12.02 0.13
C VAL A 74 -8.18 -12.80 -1.18
N ARG A 75 -9.05 -12.34 -2.08
CA ARG A 75 -9.41 -13.05 -3.32
C ARG A 75 -8.59 -12.67 -4.56
N HIS A 76 -7.76 -11.63 -4.48
CA HIS A 76 -7.10 -11.04 -5.64
C HIS A 76 -5.93 -11.87 -6.20
#